data_AF-A0AAI9RN19-F1
#
_entry.id   AF-A0AAI9RN19-F1
#
_cell.length_a   1.000
_cell.length_b   1.000
_cell.length_c   1.000
_cell.angle_alpha   90.00
_cell.angle_beta   90.00
_cell.angle_gamma   90.00
#
_symmetry.space_group_name_H-M   'P 1'
#
loop_
_entity.id
_entity.type
_entity.pdbx_description
1 polymer ?
#
loop_
_entity_poly.entity_id
_entity_poly.type
_entity_poly.pdbx_seq_one_letter_code
_entity_poly.pdbx_strand_id
1 'polypeptide(L)'
;MNRLIKSLILLLVLTLVSDCNSDADSSNGEVFEYKDSYVGDNSAVVNTVIHLQGADYFSGIAPQTKEQPYGIVVDYDWSESTIDLQETVINNDSYLFTLIQNMDWVTFKFNTIDGLEEFNVTREEVEGWDEVTLSEIESEEKLRELIQVRLEGSEEVTEFLKKLR
;
A
#
# COMPACT_ATOMS: atom_id res chain seq x y z
N MET A 1 65.18 3.42 -18.82
CA MET A 1 65.30 4.85 -18.40
C MET A 1 64.07 5.58 -18.92
N ASN A 2 63.23 6.32 -18.21
CA ASN A 2 63.03 6.71 -16.82
C ASN A 2 61.52 7.04 -16.75
N ARG A 3 60.72 6.39 -15.91
CA ARG A 3 60.27 6.94 -14.62
C ARG A 3 59.84 8.41 -14.69
N LEU A 4 58.55 8.64 -14.91
CA LEU A 4 57.81 9.81 -14.43
C LEU A 4 56.57 9.25 -13.71
N ILE A 5 56.56 9.16 -12.37
CA ILE A 5 56.25 10.24 -11.41
C ILE A 5 54.82 10.74 -11.66
N LYS A 6 53.86 10.77 -10.73
CA LYS A 6 53.67 10.36 -9.33
C LYS A 6 52.14 10.46 -9.16
N SER A 7 51.55 9.57 -8.37
CA SER A 7 50.32 9.74 -7.59
C SER A 7 49.47 11.00 -7.85
N LEU A 8 48.24 10.81 -8.35
CA LEU A 8 47.08 11.58 -7.89
C LEU A 8 45.86 10.65 -7.86
N ILE A 9 45.92 9.68 -6.94
CA ILE A 9 44.72 9.07 -6.37
C ILE A 9 44.20 10.09 -5.36
N LEU A 10 43.17 10.85 -5.73
CA LEU A 10 42.09 11.31 -4.84
C LEU A 10 41.07 12.11 -5.67
N LEU A 11 40.08 11.43 -6.24
CA LEU A 11 38.78 12.09 -6.47
C LEU A 11 37.74 11.31 -5.68
N LEU A 12 37.72 11.66 -4.40
CA LEU A 12 36.65 11.43 -3.46
C LEU A 12 35.43 12.23 -3.97
N VAL A 13 34.57 11.60 -4.77
CA VAL A 13 33.19 12.08 -4.96
C VAL A 13 32.30 11.12 -4.21
N LEU A 14 32.38 11.24 -2.88
CA LEU A 14 31.33 10.77 -1.99
C LEU A 14 30.22 11.81 -2.03
N THR A 15 29.08 11.37 -2.54
CA THR A 15 27.74 11.58 -1.97
C THR A 15 27.36 13.00 -1.59
N LEU A 16 26.47 13.58 -2.40
CA LEU A 16 25.16 13.97 -1.91
C LEU A 16 24.15 13.51 -2.96
N VAL A 17 23.86 12.20 -3.00
CA VAL A 17 22.51 11.82 -3.39
C VAL A 17 21.69 12.35 -2.22
N SER A 18 20.96 13.43 -2.44
CA SER A 18 19.89 13.82 -1.53
C SER A 18 18.88 12.70 -1.64
N ASP A 19 19.08 11.66 -0.86
CA ASP A 19 18.00 10.80 -0.43
C ASP A 19 17.13 11.71 0.43
N CYS A 20 16.16 12.35 -0.23
CA CYS A 20 15.10 13.02 0.45
C CYS A 20 14.19 11.91 0.96
N ASN A 21 14.70 11.15 1.95
CA ASN A 21 13.86 10.41 2.86
C ASN A 21 13.08 11.49 3.59
N SER A 22 11.93 11.86 3.04
CA SER A 22 10.82 12.30 3.86
C SER A 22 10.49 11.12 4.75
N ASP A 23 11.23 11.01 5.85
CA ASP A 23 10.80 10.29 7.04
C ASP A 23 9.52 11.01 7.52
N ALA A 24 8.41 10.76 6.84
CA ALA A 24 7.10 10.77 7.44
C ALA A 24 6.99 9.50 8.29
N ASP A 25 7.86 9.43 9.29
CA ASP A 25 8.04 8.27 10.17
C ASP A 25 7.52 8.61 11.57
N SER A 26 6.25 9.01 11.62
CA SER A 26 5.55 9.27 12.88
C SER A 26 4.20 8.58 13.02
N SER A 27 3.88 7.60 12.15
CA SER A 27 2.68 6.75 12.29
C SER A 27 2.87 5.30 11.82
N ASN A 28 4.04 4.93 11.29
CA ASN A 28 4.19 3.67 10.54
C ASN A 28 4.18 2.43 11.44
N GLY A 29 4.89 2.45 12.57
CA GLY A 29 4.83 1.37 13.55
C GLY A 29 3.50 1.20 14.29
N GLU A 30 2.52 2.10 14.07
CA GLU A 30 1.20 2.03 14.69
C GLU A 30 0.26 1.10 13.90
N VAL A 31 0.37 1.01 12.57
CA VAL A 31 -0.65 0.29 11.78
C VAL A 31 -0.61 -1.23 11.99
N PHE A 32 0.58 -1.81 12.22
CA PHE A 32 0.71 -3.26 12.51
C PHE A 32 0.19 -3.66 13.90
N GLU A 33 -0.15 -2.69 14.77
CA GLU A 33 -0.81 -2.98 16.04
C GLU A 33 -2.21 -3.59 15.84
N TYR A 34 -2.81 -3.38 14.67
CA TYR A 34 -4.10 -3.94 14.27
C TYR A 34 -4.00 -5.33 13.63
N LYS A 35 -2.81 -5.94 13.58
CA LYS A 35 -2.64 -7.31 13.09
C LYS A 35 -3.55 -8.26 13.87
N ASP A 36 -4.12 -9.23 13.16
CA ASP A 36 -5.06 -10.23 13.67
C ASP A 36 -6.44 -9.69 14.05
N SER A 37 -6.79 -8.49 13.55
CA SER A 37 -8.13 -7.94 13.67
C SER A 37 -9.13 -8.64 12.76
N TYR A 38 -10.41 -8.35 12.97
CA TYR A 38 -11.52 -8.86 12.18
C TYR A 38 -12.35 -7.72 11.62
N VAL A 39 -13.06 -7.92 10.51
CA VAL A 39 -13.94 -6.89 9.90
C VAL A 39 -15.01 -6.40 10.89
N GLY A 40 -15.38 -7.22 11.88
CA GLY A 40 -16.31 -6.85 12.96
C GLY A 40 -15.72 -5.91 14.02
N ASP A 41 -14.39 -5.74 14.07
CA ASP A 41 -13.73 -4.75 14.91
C ASP A 41 -13.70 -3.41 14.17
N ASN A 42 -14.81 -2.69 14.25
CA ASN A 42 -14.95 -1.40 13.57
C ASN A 42 -13.85 -0.41 13.95
N SER A 43 -13.35 -0.46 15.19
CA SER A 43 -12.30 0.45 15.65
C SER A 43 -10.96 0.10 15.00
N ALA A 44 -10.59 -1.18 14.97
CA ALA A 44 -9.38 -1.61 14.29
C ALA A 44 -9.44 -1.35 12.78
N VAL A 45 -10.60 -1.61 12.15
CA VAL A 45 -10.81 -1.38 10.71
C VAL A 45 -10.66 0.10 10.36
N VAL A 46 -11.35 0.99 11.08
CA VAL A 46 -11.26 2.44 10.86
C VAL A 46 -9.84 2.93 11.11
N ASN A 47 -9.24 2.54 12.24
CA ASN A 47 -7.88 2.98 12.57
C ASN A 47 -6.85 2.46 11.57
N THR A 48 -7.03 1.25 11.03
CA THR A 48 -6.19 0.77 9.93
C THR A 48 -6.26 1.76 8.77
N VAL A 49 -7.46 2.03 8.23
CA VAL A 49 -7.64 2.87 7.04
C VAL A 49 -7.12 4.30 7.22
N ILE A 50 -7.32 4.94 8.36
CA ILE A 50 -6.88 6.33 8.58
C ILE A 50 -5.35 6.46 8.80
N HIS A 51 -4.61 5.35 8.86
CA HIS A 51 -3.15 5.35 8.86
C HIS A 51 -2.54 4.88 7.53
N LEU A 52 -3.36 4.52 6.54
CA LEU A 52 -2.89 4.07 5.22
C LEU A 52 -2.69 5.22 4.23
N GLN A 53 -2.13 4.90 3.06
CA GLN A 53 -1.93 5.86 1.97
C GLN A 53 -3.27 6.48 1.56
N GLY A 54 -3.29 7.81 1.41
CA GLY A 54 -4.52 8.53 1.06
C GLY A 54 -5.46 8.84 2.23
N ALA A 55 -5.05 8.61 3.49
CA ALA A 55 -5.85 8.92 4.67
C ALA A 55 -6.36 10.38 4.74
N ASP A 56 -5.59 11.35 4.25
CA ASP A 56 -6.02 12.76 4.18
C ASP A 56 -7.27 12.97 3.31
N TYR A 57 -7.55 12.03 2.40
CA TYR A 57 -8.68 12.03 1.49
C TYR A 57 -9.80 11.08 1.95
N PHE A 58 -9.62 10.38 3.08
CA PHE A 58 -10.63 9.47 3.61
C PHE A 58 -11.93 10.22 3.94
N SER A 59 -13.05 9.72 3.40
CA SER A 59 -14.36 10.35 3.54
C SER A 59 -15.40 9.44 4.20
N GLY A 60 -15.20 8.12 4.18
CA GLY A 60 -16.13 7.18 4.78
C GLY A 60 -15.72 5.72 4.68
N ILE A 61 -16.34 4.89 5.51
CA ILE A 61 -16.19 3.44 5.47
C ILE A 61 -17.52 2.75 5.82
N ALA A 62 -17.81 1.66 5.12
CA ALA A 62 -18.97 0.82 5.36
C ALA A 62 -18.55 -0.66 5.51
N PRO A 63 -18.40 -1.15 6.76
CA PRO A 63 -18.15 -2.57 7.00
C PRO A 63 -19.33 -3.45 6.59
N GLN A 64 -19.05 -4.53 5.86
CA GLN A 64 -20.00 -5.57 5.47
C GLN A 64 -19.77 -6.84 6.28
N THR A 65 -20.35 -6.88 7.47
CA THR A 65 -20.10 -7.92 8.50
C THR A 65 -21.27 -8.86 8.73
N LYS A 66 -22.39 -8.68 8.03
CA LYS A 66 -23.64 -9.41 8.30
C LYS A 66 -23.62 -10.83 7.72
N GLU A 67 -23.02 -11.00 6.55
CA GLU A 67 -22.98 -12.27 5.82
C GLU A 67 -21.63 -12.38 5.10
N GLN A 68 -21.14 -13.61 4.95
CA GLN A 68 -19.93 -13.89 4.17
C GLN A 68 -20.21 -13.82 2.66
N PRO A 69 -19.23 -13.45 1.83
CA PRO A 69 -17.85 -13.07 2.21
C PRO A 69 -17.79 -11.69 2.88
N TYR A 70 -16.96 -11.54 3.91
CA TYR A 70 -16.84 -10.30 4.68
C TYR A 70 -15.94 -9.29 3.97
N GLY A 71 -16.29 -8.02 4.05
CA GLY A 71 -15.48 -6.97 3.45
C GLY A 71 -15.83 -5.58 3.91
N ILE A 72 -15.21 -4.60 3.26
CA ILE A 72 -15.44 -3.17 3.55
C ILE A 72 -15.54 -2.39 2.24
N VAL A 73 -16.28 -1.29 2.28
CA VAL A 73 -16.23 -0.24 1.26
C VAL A 73 -15.55 0.96 1.87
N VAL A 74 -14.54 1.51 1.21
CA VAL A 74 -13.81 2.71 1.65
C VAL A 74 -14.01 3.81 0.63
N ASP A 75 -14.50 4.96 1.08
CA ASP A 75 -14.77 6.13 0.27
C ASP A 75 -13.69 7.18 0.46
N TYR A 76 -13.16 7.71 -0.64
CA TYR A 76 -12.22 8.83 -0.66
C TYR A 76 -12.74 10.00 -1.49
N ASP A 77 -12.49 11.23 -1.02
CA ASP A 77 -12.59 12.44 -1.81
C ASP A 77 -11.24 12.71 -2.48
N TRP A 78 -11.08 12.21 -3.70
CA TRP A 78 -9.81 12.20 -4.43
C TRP A 78 -9.66 13.38 -5.39
N SER A 79 -10.55 14.36 -5.32
CA SER A 79 -10.64 15.47 -6.27
C SER A 79 -9.38 16.35 -6.32
N GLU A 80 -8.70 16.51 -5.19
CA GLU A 80 -7.47 17.32 -5.07
C GLU A 80 -6.22 16.47 -4.81
N SER A 81 -6.31 15.15 -4.93
CA SER A 81 -5.20 14.26 -4.62
C SER A 81 -4.12 14.29 -5.71
N THR A 82 -2.86 14.39 -5.28
CA THR A 82 -1.68 14.21 -6.13
C THR A 82 -1.03 12.84 -5.94
N ILE A 83 -1.62 11.97 -5.11
CA ILE A 83 -1.10 10.63 -4.84
C ILE A 83 -1.52 9.71 -5.98
N ASP A 84 -0.63 8.79 -6.38
CA ASP A 84 -0.96 7.79 -7.38
C ASP A 84 -2.07 6.86 -6.86
N LEU A 85 -3.17 6.82 -7.62
CA LEU A 85 -4.36 6.08 -7.25
C LEU A 85 -4.11 4.57 -7.32
N GLN A 86 -3.33 4.10 -8.30
CA GLN A 86 -3.03 2.68 -8.45
C GLN A 86 -2.13 2.20 -7.32
N GLU A 87 -1.11 2.99 -6.99
CA GLU A 87 -0.25 2.75 -5.83
C GLU A 87 -1.05 2.67 -4.54
N THR A 88 -2.02 3.59 -4.36
CA THR A 88 -2.90 3.59 -3.18
C THR A 88 -3.74 2.31 -3.09
N VAL A 89 -4.27 1.81 -4.21
CA VAL A 89 -5.03 0.54 -4.23
C VAL A 89 -4.14 -0.62 -3.79
N ILE A 90 -2.96 -0.78 -4.41
CA ILE A 90 -2.02 -1.88 -4.12
C ILE A 90 -1.46 -1.78 -2.70
N ASN A 91 -1.18 -0.58 -2.22
CA ASN A 91 -0.72 -0.39 -0.85
C ASN A 91 -1.82 -0.81 0.13
N ASN A 92 -3.01 -0.24 -0.03
CA ASN A 92 -4.05 -0.35 0.97
C ASN A 92 -4.68 -1.75 1.00
N ASP A 93 -4.86 -2.42 -0.15
CA ASP A 93 -5.35 -3.81 -0.17
C ASP A 93 -4.39 -4.75 0.57
N SER A 94 -3.09 -4.56 0.38
CA SER A 94 -2.03 -5.39 0.95
C SER A 94 -2.02 -5.27 2.47
N TYR A 95 -2.13 -4.04 3.00
CA TYR A 95 -2.27 -3.81 4.44
C TYR A 95 -3.57 -4.40 4.98
N LEU A 96 -4.72 -4.11 4.36
CA LEU A 96 -6.00 -4.57 4.86
C LEU A 96 -6.08 -6.10 4.93
N PHE A 97 -5.65 -6.80 3.88
CA PHE A 97 -5.64 -8.27 3.87
C PHE A 97 -4.56 -8.88 4.78
N THR A 98 -3.48 -8.16 5.08
CA THR A 98 -2.47 -8.61 6.05
C THR A 98 -2.99 -8.48 7.49
N LEU A 99 -3.61 -7.34 7.80
CA LEU A 99 -3.99 -6.98 9.17
C LEU A 99 -5.34 -7.56 9.60
N ILE A 100 -6.30 -7.69 8.68
CA ILE A 100 -7.69 -8.08 8.98
C ILE A 100 -7.94 -9.50 8.47
N GLN A 101 -7.92 -10.49 9.37
CA GLN A 101 -7.81 -11.91 9.01
C GLN A 101 -8.96 -12.43 8.16
N ASN A 102 -10.20 -12.06 8.52
CA ASN A 102 -11.40 -12.57 7.87
C ASN A 102 -11.93 -11.65 6.76
N MET A 103 -11.14 -10.66 6.32
CA MET A 103 -11.52 -9.84 5.17
C MET A 103 -11.28 -10.62 3.89
N ASP A 104 -12.36 -10.84 3.15
CA ASP A 104 -12.37 -11.55 1.86
C ASP A 104 -12.27 -10.57 0.69
N TRP A 105 -12.78 -9.34 0.85
CA TRP A 105 -12.77 -8.30 -0.19
C TRP A 105 -12.77 -6.87 0.37
N VAL A 106 -12.31 -5.93 -0.45
CA VAL A 106 -12.42 -4.48 -0.23
C VAL A 106 -12.84 -3.79 -1.52
N THR A 107 -13.74 -2.82 -1.43
CA THR A 107 -14.04 -1.88 -2.51
C THR A 107 -13.49 -0.51 -2.16
N PHE A 108 -12.60 0.03 -3.00
CA PHE A 108 -12.16 1.42 -2.90
C PHE A 108 -12.96 2.29 -3.86
N LYS A 109 -13.51 3.40 -3.36
CA LYS A 109 -14.28 4.37 -4.12
C LYS A 109 -13.59 5.72 -4.10
N PHE A 110 -13.04 6.14 -5.23
CA PHE A 110 -12.33 7.40 -5.38
C PHE A 110 -13.21 8.39 -6.15
N ASN A 111 -13.70 9.43 -5.47
CA ASN A 111 -14.39 10.54 -6.13
C ASN A 111 -13.34 11.50 -6.71
N THR A 112 -12.98 11.33 -7.97
CA THR A 112 -12.00 12.18 -8.68
C THR A 112 -12.70 13.36 -9.37
N ILE A 113 -11.92 14.28 -9.95
CA ILE A 113 -12.46 15.36 -10.80
C ILE A 113 -13.20 14.85 -12.04
N ASP A 114 -12.83 13.66 -12.53
CA ASP A 114 -13.37 13.07 -13.77
C ASP A 114 -14.54 12.11 -13.49
N GLY A 115 -14.80 11.79 -12.22
CA GLY A 115 -15.91 10.96 -11.77
C GLY A 115 -15.52 9.97 -10.68
N LEU A 116 -16.35 8.96 -10.49
CA LEU A 116 -16.11 7.90 -9.51
C LEU A 116 -15.28 6.79 -10.16
N GLU A 117 -14.10 6.51 -9.60
CA GLU A 117 -13.31 5.31 -9.89
C GLU A 117 -13.50 4.29 -8.76
N GLU A 118 -13.92 3.07 -9.12
CA GLU A 118 -14.11 1.97 -8.17
C GLU A 118 -13.14 0.82 -8.47
N PHE A 119 -12.58 0.22 -7.41
CA PHE A 119 -11.75 -0.97 -7.48
C PHE A 119 -12.29 -2.00 -6.49
N ASN A 120 -12.70 -3.15 -7.00
CA ASN A 120 -13.15 -4.28 -6.20
C ASN A 120 -12.03 -5.30 -6.13
N VAL A 121 -11.40 -5.41 -4.97
CA VAL A 121 -10.24 -6.27 -4.76
C VAL A 121 -10.64 -7.41 -3.85
N THR A 122 -10.34 -8.64 -4.24
CA THR A 122 -10.49 -9.82 -3.37
C THR A 122 -9.14 -10.28 -2.84
N ARG A 123 -9.15 -10.89 -1.65
CA ARG A 123 -7.94 -11.53 -1.09
C ARG A 123 -7.34 -12.54 -2.06
N GLU A 124 -8.19 -13.35 -2.69
CA GLU A 124 -7.78 -14.40 -3.63
C GLU A 124 -6.98 -13.84 -4.80
N GLU A 125 -7.38 -12.69 -5.36
CA GLU A 125 -6.67 -12.03 -6.45
C GLU A 125 -5.29 -11.52 -6.02
N VAL A 126 -5.18 -10.93 -4.82
CA VAL A 126 -3.93 -10.36 -4.32
C VAL A 126 -2.95 -11.44 -3.86
N GLU A 127 -3.44 -12.50 -3.21
CA GLU A 127 -2.63 -13.65 -2.80
C GLU A 127 -2.21 -14.49 -4.00
N GLY A 128 -3.08 -14.60 -5.02
CA GLY A 128 -2.80 -15.32 -6.26
C GLY A 128 -1.78 -14.64 -7.18
N TRP A 129 -1.53 -13.34 -7.02
CA TRP A 129 -0.49 -12.63 -7.78
C TRP A 129 0.91 -13.13 -7.41
N ASP A 130 1.24 -13.20 -6.12
CA ASP A 130 2.60 -13.54 -5.65
C ASP A 130 2.71 -14.93 -5.01
N GLU A 131 1.64 -15.73 -5.04
CA GLU A 131 1.53 -17.01 -4.34
C GLU A 131 1.87 -16.90 -2.83
N VAL A 132 1.45 -15.81 -2.20
CA VAL A 132 1.69 -15.50 -0.78
C VAL A 132 0.40 -15.61 0.02
N THR A 133 0.50 -15.93 1.31
CA THR A 133 -0.61 -15.79 2.25
C THR A 133 -0.41 -14.49 3.05
N LEU A 134 -1.19 -13.45 2.76
CA LEU A 134 -0.97 -12.11 3.32
C LEU A 134 -1.15 -12.11 4.84
N SER A 135 -2.07 -12.92 5.36
CA SER A 135 -2.31 -13.04 6.81
C SER A 135 -1.14 -13.66 7.58
N GLU A 136 -0.19 -14.32 6.91
CA GLU A 136 1.04 -14.90 7.50
C GLU A 136 2.23 -13.91 7.49
N ILE A 137 2.04 -12.69 6.99
CA ILE A 137 3.08 -11.66 7.03
C ILE A 137 3.15 -11.06 8.45
N GLU A 138 4.26 -11.36 9.12
CA GLU A 138 4.48 -11.03 10.53
C GLU A 138 5.09 -9.64 10.77
N SER A 139 5.55 -8.94 9.73
CA SER A 139 6.17 -7.62 9.89
C SER A 139 5.86 -6.67 8.74
N GLU A 140 5.77 -5.39 9.09
CA GLU A 140 5.53 -4.30 8.14
C GLU A 140 6.64 -4.19 7.10
N GLU A 141 7.90 -4.40 7.51
CA GLU A 141 9.06 -4.43 6.61
C GLU A 141 8.85 -5.42 5.45
N LYS A 142 8.44 -6.65 5.76
CA LYS A 142 8.17 -7.69 4.74
C LYS A 142 7.00 -7.32 3.84
N LEU A 143 5.95 -6.73 4.42
CA LEU A 143 4.81 -6.26 3.63
C LEU A 143 5.22 -5.15 2.66
N ARG A 144 6.05 -4.21 3.12
CA ARG A 144 6.56 -3.11 2.28
C ARG A 144 7.47 -3.61 1.17
N GLU A 145 8.33 -4.59 1.45
CA GLU A 145 9.14 -5.26 0.42
C GLU A 145 8.25 -5.89 -0.66
N LEU A 146 7.20 -6.61 -0.26
CA LEU A 146 6.25 -7.22 -1.20
C LEU A 146 5.53 -6.16 -2.05
N ILE A 147 5.01 -5.10 -1.42
CA ILE A 147 4.34 -3.99 -2.12
C ILE A 147 5.30 -3.33 -3.12
N GLN A 148 6.55 -3.08 -2.73
CA GLN A 148 7.54 -2.48 -3.61
C GLN A 148 7.79 -3.35 -4.84
N VAL A 149 7.95 -4.67 -4.68
CA VAL A 149 8.13 -5.60 -5.79
C VAL A 149 6.93 -5.54 -6.76
N ARG A 150 5.69 -5.47 -6.26
CA ARG A 150 4.49 -5.31 -7.10
C ARG A 150 4.54 -4.03 -7.93
N LEU A 151 4.88 -2.92 -7.28
CA LEU A 151 4.88 -1.60 -7.91
C LEU A 151 5.98 -1.42 -8.96
N GLU A 152 7.09 -2.17 -8.86
CA GLU A 152 8.13 -2.20 -9.90
C GLU A 152 7.60 -2.75 -11.25
N GLY A 153 6.58 -3.62 -11.21
CA GLY A 153 5.92 -4.23 -12.37
C GLY A 153 4.79 -3.38 -12.98
N SER A 154 5.04 -2.12 -13.34
CA SER A 154 3.98 -1.15 -13.75
C SER A 154 2.98 -1.63 -14.83
N GLU A 155 3.39 -2.46 -15.80
CA GLU A 155 2.48 -3.06 -16.79
C GLU A 155 1.57 -4.14 -16.16
N GLU A 156 2.12 -4.96 -15.28
CA GLU A 156 1.37 -5.99 -14.54
C GLU A 156 0.38 -5.36 -13.56
N VAL A 157 0.77 -4.30 -12.85
CA VAL A 157 -0.13 -3.50 -11.99
C VAL A 157 -1.30 -2.96 -12.80
N THR A 158 -1.03 -2.36 -13.96
CA THR A 158 -2.07 -1.79 -14.81
C THR A 158 -3.04 -2.87 -15.30
N GLU A 159 -2.53 -4.03 -15.73
CA GLU A 159 -3.37 -5.16 -16.19
C GLU A 159 -4.12 -5.85 -15.05
N PHE A 160 -3.54 -5.90 -13.85
CA PHE A 160 -4.21 -6.37 -12.65
C PHE A 160 -5.39 -5.46 -12.32
N LEU A 161 -5.15 -4.16 -12.16
CA LEU A 161 -6.16 -3.19 -11.78
C LEU A 161 -7.29 -3.03 -12.81
N LYS A 162 -7.00 -3.20 -14.11
CA LYS A 162 -8.04 -3.25 -15.15
C LYS A 162 -9.06 -4.37 -14.96
N LYS A 163 -8.68 -5.48 -14.32
CA LYS A 163 -9.58 -6.62 -14.05
C LYS A 163 -10.50 -6.37 -12.85
N LEU A 164 -10.12 -5.45 -11.97
CA LEU A 164 -10.81 -5.13 -10.71
C LEU A 164 -11.88 -4.05 -10.84
N ARG A 165 -11.95 -3.40 -12.02
CA ARG A 165 -12.90 -2.33 -12.37
C ARG A 165 -14.18 -2.86 -12.99
#